data_AF-A0A816MX96-F1
#
_entry.id   AF-A0A816MX96-F1
#
_cell.length_a   1.000
_cell.length_b   1.000
_cell.length_c   1.000
_cell.angle_alpha   90.00
_cell.angle_beta   90.00
_cell.angle_gamma   90.00
#
_symmetry.space_group_name_H-M   'P 1'
#
loop_
_entity.id
_entity.type
_entity.pdbx_description
1 polymer ?
#
loop_
_entity_poly.entity_id
_entity_poly.type
_entity_poly.pdbx_seq_one_letter_code
_entity_poly.pdbx_strand_id
1 'polypeptide(L)'
;MTMYTLFVLCFVLIYIVHIPVDGIQCYQCSSEEDEFCPAFGKFDETKNALVDCFSLESYVPGHMCMKMVKESYDSFYAKGFRTVIRTCASRSTLGVAQGCRYFVDEVGLEVAVCYCENRDGCNGSSINIHSILLLTLTLLTLFFYSLL
;
A
#
# COMPACT_ATOMS: atom_id res chain seq x y z
N MET A 1 -0.18 -2.48 45.36
CA MET A 1 -1.07 -2.67 44.18
C MET A 1 -1.41 -1.35 43.50
N THR A 2 -1.82 -0.29 44.23
CA THR A 2 -2.18 1.04 43.67
C THR A 2 -1.03 1.80 43.00
N MET A 3 0.20 1.70 43.52
CA MET A 3 1.37 2.36 42.94
C MET A 3 1.84 1.72 41.62
N TYR A 4 1.72 0.38 41.52
CA TYR A 4 2.06 -0.37 40.32
C TYR A 4 1.07 -0.10 39.18
N THR A 5 -0.23 -0.06 39.49
CA THR A 5 -1.26 0.31 38.50
C THR A 5 -1.10 1.75 38.00
N LEU A 6 -0.69 2.69 38.87
CA LEU A 6 -0.42 4.07 38.46
C LEU A 6 0.79 4.16 37.49
N PHE A 7 1.84 3.40 37.77
CA PHE A 7 3.03 3.34 36.92
C PHE A 7 2.69 2.78 35.54
N VAL A 8 1.97 1.64 35.48
CA VAL A 8 1.51 1.05 34.21
C VAL A 8 0.66 2.03 33.41
N LEU A 9 -0.26 2.74 34.06
CA LEU A 9 -1.09 3.77 33.41
C LEU A 9 -0.23 4.90 32.80
N CYS A 10 0.77 5.40 33.53
CA CYS A 10 1.69 6.42 33.02
C CYS A 10 2.48 5.94 31.80
N PHE A 11 2.99 4.70 31.81
CA PHE A 11 3.70 4.14 30.64
C PHE A 11 2.79 3.98 29.43
N VAL A 12 1.54 3.54 29.62
CA VAL A 12 0.55 3.44 28.53
C VAL A 12 0.24 4.82 27.96
N LEU A 13 0.03 5.83 28.80
CA LEU A 13 -0.25 7.19 28.35
C LEU A 13 0.94 7.81 27.61
N ILE A 14 2.17 7.63 28.10
CA ILE A 14 3.39 8.09 27.44
C ILE A 14 3.54 7.40 26.07
N TYR A 15 3.26 6.10 26.00
CA TYR A 15 3.31 5.34 24.75
C TYR A 15 2.26 5.84 23.73
N ILE A 16 1.04 6.17 24.16
CA ILE A 16 -0.01 6.72 23.29
C ILE A 16 0.36 8.13 22.78
N VAL A 17 0.99 8.96 23.60
CA VAL A 17 1.42 10.32 23.20
C VAL A 17 2.59 10.29 22.20
N HIS A 18 3.40 9.23 22.22
CA HIS A 18 4.50 9.04 21.29
C HIS A 18 4.14 8.27 20.02
N ILE A 19 2.85 8.05 19.71
CA ILE A 19 2.48 7.51 18.40
C ILE A 19 2.89 8.56 17.36
N PRO A 20 3.89 8.28 16.50
CA PRO A 20 4.24 9.20 15.43
C PRO A 20 3.01 9.35 14.53
N VAL A 21 2.54 10.58 14.36
CA VAL A 21 1.56 10.92 13.32
C VAL A 21 2.38 11.19 12.05
N ASP A 22 2.96 10.12 11.51
CA ASP A 22 3.64 10.20 10.22
C ASP A 22 2.59 10.14 9.10
N GLY A 23 2.80 10.96 8.08
CA GLY A 23 2.01 10.89 6.84
C GLY A 23 2.28 9.58 6.12
N ILE A 24 1.30 9.08 5.37
CA ILE A 24 1.50 7.87 4.56
C ILE A 24 2.55 8.14 3.48
N GLN A 25 3.44 7.19 3.27
CA GLN A 25 4.42 7.24 2.20
C GLN A 25 4.09 6.23 1.11
N CYS A 26 4.20 6.63 -0.16
CA CYS A 26 3.83 5.80 -1.31
C CYS A 26 4.93 5.80 -2.36
N TYR A 27 4.99 4.74 -3.16
CA TYR A 27 5.80 4.76 -4.38
C TYR A 27 5.16 5.73 -5.38
N GLN A 28 5.99 6.58 -6.01
CA GLN A 28 5.56 7.53 -7.04
C GLN A 28 6.38 7.32 -8.31
N CYS A 29 5.77 6.73 -9.33
CA CYS A 29 6.45 6.42 -10.59
C CYS A 29 5.47 6.17 -11.75
N SER A 30 5.95 6.35 -12.99
CA SER A 30 5.23 6.03 -14.22
C SER A 30 6.09 5.12 -15.10
N SER A 31 5.52 4.02 -15.60
CA SER A 31 6.24 3.10 -16.48
C SER A 31 6.59 3.66 -17.85
N GLU A 32 6.00 4.79 -18.23
CA GLU A 32 6.30 5.49 -19.48
C GLU A 32 7.56 6.34 -19.38
N GLU A 33 7.92 6.77 -18.17
CA GLU A 33 9.01 7.72 -17.92
C GLU A 33 10.17 7.10 -17.13
N ASP A 34 9.90 6.08 -16.32
CA ASP A 34 10.85 5.49 -15.37
C ASP A 34 11.08 4.00 -15.63
N GLU A 35 12.32 3.65 -15.96
CA GLU A 35 12.77 2.27 -16.18
C GLU A 35 12.61 1.38 -14.93
N PHE A 36 12.69 1.97 -13.73
CA PHE A 36 12.53 1.26 -12.46
C PHE A 36 11.06 1.08 -12.04
N CYS A 37 10.12 1.57 -12.85
CA CYS A 37 8.68 1.41 -12.69
C CYS A 37 8.10 0.45 -13.75
N PRO A 38 8.40 -0.86 -13.70
CA PRO A 38 8.05 -1.76 -14.80
C PRO A 38 6.54 -1.84 -15.06
N ALA A 39 6.15 -1.68 -16.33
CA ALA A 39 4.80 -1.98 -16.81
C ALA A 39 4.50 -3.48 -16.73
N PHE A 40 5.52 -4.30 -17.03
CA PHE A 40 5.48 -5.76 -17.02
C PHE A 40 6.52 -6.31 -16.04
N GLY A 41 6.16 -7.33 -15.27
CA GLY A 41 7.06 -7.98 -14.32
C GLY A 41 6.90 -7.49 -12.88
N LYS A 42 7.90 -7.79 -12.04
CA LYS A 42 7.88 -7.48 -10.61
C LYS A 42 8.38 -6.07 -10.36
N PHE A 43 7.68 -5.36 -9.49
CA PHE A 43 8.13 -4.06 -8.99
C PHE A 43 9.21 -4.26 -7.93
N ASP A 44 10.34 -3.58 -8.09
CA ASP A 44 11.45 -3.66 -7.15
C ASP A 44 11.38 -2.50 -6.16
N GLU A 45 10.85 -2.81 -4.98
CA GLU A 45 10.73 -1.89 -3.86
C GLU A 45 12.09 -1.35 -3.38
N THR A 46 13.20 -2.04 -3.66
CA THR A 46 14.54 -1.58 -3.25
C THR A 46 15.12 -0.50 -4.16
N LYS A 47 14.58 -0.35 -5.38
CA LYS A 47 15.03 0.63 -6.38
C LYS A 47 14.15 1.87 -6.43
N ASN A 48 13.03 1.88 -5.72
CA ASN A 48 12.07 2.97 -5.71
C ASN A 48 11.94 3.50 -4.29
N ALA A 49 12.21 4.79 -4.09
CA ALA A 49 12.07 5.41 -2.77
C ALA A 49 10.59 5.64 -2.43
N LEU A 50 10.26 5.55 -1.14
CA LEU A 50 8.98 6.01 -0.63
C LEU A 50 8.98 7.52 -0.53
N VAL A 51 7.89 8.14 -0.99
CA VAL A 51 7.71 9.59 -0.92
C VAL A 51 6.55 9.87 0.02
N ASP A 52 6.77 10.79 0.97
CA ASP A 52 5.73 11.26 1.88
C ASP A 52 4.64 12.01 1.11
N CYS A 53 3.39 11.52 1.22
CA CYS A 53 2.25 12.08 0.53
C CYS A 53 1.77 13.44 1.07
N PHE A 54 2.28 13.90 2.20
CA PHE A 54 2.03 15.26 2.71
C PHE A 54 3.15 16.24 2.36
N SER A 55 4.27 15.74 1.85
CA SER A 55 5.40 16.58 1.46
C SER A 55 5.17 17.25 0.11
N LEU A 56 5.94 18.32 -0.15
CA LEU A 56 6.00 19.00 -1.44
C LEU A 56 6.63 18.13 -2.55
N GLU A 57 7.22 16.98 -2.20
CA GLU A 57 7.79 16.03 -3.16
C GLU A 57 6.71 15.15 -3.80
N SER A 58 5.49 15.16 -3.24
CA SER A 58 4.37 14.42 -3.80
C SER A 58 3.76 15.11 -5.01
N TYR A 59 3.49 14.33 -6.07
CA TYR A 59 2.83 14.85 -7.28
C TYR A 59 1.41 15.32 -6.98
N VAL A 60 0.73 14.61 -6.08
CA VAL A 60 -0.59 14.98 -5.54
C VAL A 60 -0.54 14.74 -4.04
N PRO A 61 -0.79 15.76 -3.20
CA PRO A 61 -0.85 15.55 -1.76
C PRO A 61 -2.05 14.65 -1.41
N GLY A 62 -1.88 13.74 -0.45
CA GLY A 62 -2.87 12.70 -0.20
C GLY A 62 -2.71 11.88 1.07
N HIS A 63 -3.73 11.08 1.35
CA HIS A 63 -3.83 10.23 2.54
C HIS A 63 -3.87 8.73 2.21
N MET A 64 -3.78 8.38 0.92
CA MET A 64 -3.82 7.00 0.44
C MET A 64 -2.86 6.81 -0.73
N CYS A 65 -2.34 5.60 -0.92
CA CYS A 65 -1.59 5.22 -2.10
C CYS A 65 -2.53 4.76 -3.21
N MET A 66 -2.18 5.10 -4.45
CA MET A 66 -2.87 4.66 -5.66
C MET A 66 -1.92 3.87 -6.55
N LYS A 67 -2.47 2.83 -7.18
CA LYS A 67 -1.88 2.16 -8.34
C LYS A 67 -2.91 2.09 -9.46
N MET A 68 -2.55 2.63 -10.62
CA MET A 68 -3.33 2.52 -11.85
C MET A 68 -2.60 1.62 -12.83
N VAL A 69 -3.33 0.69 -13.44
CA VAL A 69 -2.87 -0.14 -14.56
C VAL A 69 -3.82 0.09 -15.72
N LYS A 70 -3.29 0.40 -16.89
CA LYS A 70 -4.06 0.44 -18.14
C LYS A 70 -3.46 -0.54 -19.13
N GLU A 71 -4.30 -1.32 -19.79
CA GLU A 71 -3.85 -2.29 -20.78
C GLU A 71 -4.81 -2.42 -21.96
N SER A 72 -4.26 -2.79 -23.12
CA SER A 72 -5.05 -3.31 -24.23
C SER A 72 -4.87 -4.81 -24.36
N TYR A 73 -5.85 -5.43 -24.99
CA TYR A 73 -5.70 -6.81 -25.44
C TYR A 73 -4.60 -6.97 -26.49
N ASP A 74 -3.96 -8.14 -26.46
CA ASP A 74 -3.14 -8.61 -27.57
C ASP A 74 -4.00 -8.77 -28.82
N SER A 75 -3.45 -8.40 -29.98
CA SER A 75 -4.05 -8.70 -31.28
C SER A 75 -3.33 -9.87 -31.94
N PHE A 76 -3.91 -10.43 -33.01
CA PHE A 76 -3.26 -11.49 -33.78
C PHE A 76 -1.91 -11.06 -34.38
N TYR A 77 -1.71 -9.76 -34.62
CA TYR A 77 -0.55 -9.22 -35.32
C TYR A 77 0.44 -8.48 -34.40
N ALA A 78 0.03 -8.10 -33.19
CA ALA A 78 0.84 -7.28 -32.30
C ALA A 78 0.49 -7.50 -30.83
N LYS A 79 1.51 -7.38 -29.97
CA LYS A 79 1.34 -7.34 -28.51
C LYS A 79 0.58 -6.09 -28.09
N GLY A 80 -0.29 -6.25 -27.09
CA GLY A 80 -1.00 -5.16 -26.45
C GLY A 80 -0.04 -4.24 -25.69
N PHE A 81 -0.50 -3.02 -25.41
CA PHE A 81 0.25 -2.13 -24.54
C PHE A 81 -0.18 -2.34 -23.07
N ARG A 82 0.71 -1.95 -22.16
CA ARG A 82 0.42 -1.87 -20.73
C ARG A 82 1.19 -0.70 -20.16
N THR A 83 0.55 0.07 -19.29
CA THR A 83 1.18 1.15 -18.53
C THR A 83 0.77 1.06 -17.06
N VAL A 84 1.67 1.41 -16.17
CA VAL A 84 1.49 1.35 -14.72
C VAL A 84 1.92 2.68 -14.13
N ILE A 85 1.03 3.27 -13.34
CA ILE A 85 1.26 4.52 -12.63
C ILE A 85 1.04 4.27 -11.14
N ARG A 86 1.96 4.74 -10.32
CA ARG A 86 1.88 4.72 -8.86
C ARG A 86 1.99 6.15 -8.37
N THR A 87 1.07 6.58 -7.51
CA THR A 87 1.11 7.93 -6.92
C THR A 87 0.48 7.91 -5.53
N CYS A 88 0.64 9.01 -4.81
CA CYS A 88 -0.28 9.38 -3.74
C CYS A 88 -1.66 9.77 -4.30
N ALA A 89 -2.68 9.73 -3.46
CA ALA A 89 -4.02 10.21 -3.76
C ALA A 89 -4.71 10.78 -2.52
N SER A 90 -5.49 11.84 -2.68
CA SER A 90 -6.32 12.44 -1.63
C SER A 90 -7.77 11.97 -1.67
N ARG A 91 -8.28 11.70 -2.87
CA ARG A 91 -9.66 11.30 -3.11
C ARG A 91 -9.71 10.27 -4.21
N SER A 92 -10.56 9.26 -4.03
CA SER A 92 -10.83 8.32 -5.09
C SER A 92 -11.61 8.99 -6.23
N THR A 93 -11.09 8.85 -7.43
CA THR A 93 -11.73 9.37 -8.65
C THR A 93 -13.09 8.72 -8.92
N LEU A 94 -13.36 7.58 -8.29
CA LEU A 94 -14.49 6.72 -8.60
C LEU A 94 -15.28 6.25 -7.36
N GLY A 95 -15.12 6.91 -6.22
CA GLY A 95 -15.88 6.62 -5.00
C GLY A 95 -15.51 5.34 -4.25
N VAL A 96 -14.37 4.73 -4.57
CA VAL A 96 -13.81 3.56 -3.88
C VAL A 96 -12.62 4.02 -3.05
N ALA A 97 -12.78 4.15 -1.73
CA ALA A 97 -11.69 4.58 -0.84
C ALA A 97 -10.62 3.48 -0.62
N GLN A 98 -10.98 2.21 -0.82
CA GLN A 98 -10.09 1.07 -0.60
C GLN A 98 -10.42 -0.07 -1.57
N GLY A 99 -9.38 -0.73 -2.11
CA GLY A 99 -9.52 -1.81 -3.08
C GLY A 99 -9.44 -1.33 -4.53
N CYS A 100 -9.74 -2.23 -5.47
CA CYS A 100 -9.59 -1.99 -6.90
C CYS A 100 -10.93 -1.80 -7.58
N ARG A 101 -11.00 -0.79 -8.46
CA ARG A 101 -12.10 -0.62 -9.41
C ARG A 101 -11.60 -0.86 -10.83
N TYR A 102 -12.39 -1.60 -11.59
CA TYR A 102 -12.12 -1.95 -12.98
C TYR A 102 -13.16 -1.29 -13.88
N PHE A 103 -12.72 -0.74 -15.00
CA PHE A 103 -13.57 -0.15 -16.02
C PHE A 103 -12.85 -0.11 -17.36
N VAL A 104 -13.59 0.15 -18.43
CA VAL A 104 -13.03 0.44 -19.75
C VAL A 104 -13.07 1.95 -19.96
N ASP A 105 -11.94 2.55 -20.35
CA ASP A 105 -11.90 3.99 -20.61
C ASP A 105 -12.47 4.36 -21.99
N GLU A 106 -12.51 5.66 -22.30
CA GLU A 106 -13.10 6.19 -23.54
C GLU A 106 -12.38 5.69 -24.81
N VAL A 107 -11.13 5.23 -24.68
CA VAL A 107 -10.31 4.73 -25.78
C VAL A 107 -10.36 3.20 -25.89
N GLY A 108 -11.15 2.54 -25.03
CA GLY A 108 -11.33 1.09 -25.05
C GLY A 108 -10.29 0.32 -24.25
N LEU A 109 -9.58 0.96 -23.33
CA LEU A 109 -8.52 0.33 -22.53
C LEU A 109 -9.08 -0.27 -21.26
N GLU A 110 -8.62 -1.46 -20.87
CA GLU A 110 -8.94 -2.02 -19.56
C GLU A 110 -8.13 -1.29 -18.49
N VAL A 111 -8.84 -0.63 -17.58
CA VAL A 111 -8.23 0.18 -16.51
C VAL A 111 -8.59 -0.38 -15.16
N ALA A 112 -7.57 -0.63 -14.34
CA ALA A 112 -7.68 -0.97 -12.93
C ALA A 112 -7.08 0.14 -12.08
N VAL A 113 -7.88 0.75 -11.20
CA VAL A 113 -7.42 1.75 -10.22
C VAL A 113 -7.62 1.20 -8.83
N CYS A 114 -6.52 0.99 -8.11
CA CYS A 114 -6.50 0.45 -6.77
C CYS A 114 -6.03 1.49 -5.75
N TYR A 115 -6.73 1.57 -4.62
CA TYR A 115 -6.39 2.43 -3.49
C TYR A 115 -6.09 1.61 -2.25
N CYS A 116 -5.10 2.04 -1.46
CA CYS A 116 -4.76 1.44 -0.18
C CYS A 116 -4.16 2.48 0.79
N GLU A 117 -4.41 2.31 2.08
CA GLU A 117 -3.93 3.21 3.14
C GLU A 117 -3.49 2.44 4.40
N ASN A 118 -3.28 1.13 4.26
CA ASN A 118 -3.05 0.22 5.39
C ASN A 118 -1.59 0.16 5.87
N ARG A 119 -0.64 0.61 5.04
CA ARG A 119 0.80 0.72 5.34
C ARG A 119 1.49 1.58 4.30
N ASP A 120 2.66 2.09 4.64
CA ASP A 120 3.54 2.73 3.67
C ASP A 120 3.92 1.75 2.54
N GLY A 121 4.01 2.29 1.32
CA GLY A 121 4.35 1.50 0.14
C GLY A 121 3.33 0.44 -0.24
N CYS A 122 2.09 0.49 0.26
CA CYS A 122 1.08 -0.54 -0.05
C CYS A 122 0.80 -0.69 -1.56
N ASN A 123 1.09 0.33 -2.38
CA ASN A 123 1.00 0.29 -3.84
C ASN A 123 2.21 -0.37 -4.55
N GLY A 124 3.19 -0.90 -3.81
CA GLY A 124 4.33 -1.65 -4.34
C GLY A 124 3.98 -3.06 -4.85
N SER A 125 2.96 -3.68 -4.25
CA SER A 125 2.55 -5.10 -4.36
C SER A 125 3.50 -6.09 -3.68
N SER A 126 3.07 -6.59 -2.52
CA SER A 126 3.55 -7.86 -1.96
C SER A 126 2.41 -8.57 -1.22
N ILE A 127 2.18 -9.86 -1.54
CA ILE A 127 1.35 -10.74 -0.72
C ILE A 127 2.15 -11.01 0.56
N ASN A 128 1.66 -10.55 1.71
CA ASN A 128 2.42 -10.63 2.95
C ASN A 128 2.24 -12.02 3.60
N ILE A 129 3.02 -12.99 3.13
CA ILE A 129 2.99 -14.38 3.60
C ILE A 129 3.44 -14.52 5.08
N HIS A 130 4.18 -13.53 5.60
CA HIS A 130 4.72 -13.53 6.96
C HIS A 130 3.64 -13.34 8.05
N SER A 131 2.55 -12.64 7.76
CA SER A 131 1.47 -12.39 8.72
C SER A 131 0.73 -13.67 9.13
N ILE A 132 0.63 -14.64 8.22
CA ILE A 132 0.00 -15.94 8.47
C ILE A 132 0.86 -16.80 9.40
N LEU A 133 2.18 -16.82 9.17
CA LEU A 133 3.11 -17.58 10.00
C LEU A 133 3.12 -17.07 11.47
N LEU A 134 3.16 -15.75 11.66
CA LEU A 134 3.13 -15.16 12.99
C LEU A 134 1.81 -15.45 13.73
N LEU A 135 0.67 -15.42 13.04
CA LEU A 135 -0.62 -15.78 13.62
C LEU A 135 -0.70 -17.26 14.01
N THR A 136 -0.14 -18.16 13.20
CA THR A 136 -0.10 -19.60 13.55
C THR A 136 0.79 -19.87 14.76
N LEU A 137 1.91 -19.17 14.89
CA LEU A 137 2.84 -19.35 16.00
C LEU A 137 2.24 -18.85 17.32
N THR A 138 1.55 -17.70 17.32
CA THR A 138 0.88 -17.17 18.51
C THR A 138 -0.26 -18.08 18.97
N LEU A 139 -1.09 -18.58 18.05
CA LEU A 139 -2.16 -19.54 18.37
C LEU A 139 -1.61 -20.86 18.95
N LEU A 140 -0.48 -21.36 18.42
CA LEU A 140 0.19 -22.55 18.97
C LEU A 140 0.69 -22.31 20.40
N THR A 141 1.34 -21.18 20.67
CA THR A 141 1.81 -20.86 22.03
C THR A 141 0.66 -20.76 23.04
N LEU A 142 -0.45 -20.13 22.66
CA LEU A 142 -1.64 -20.02 23.52
C LEU A 142 -2.28 -21.39 23.80
N PHE A 143 -2.29 -22.28 22.81
CA PHE A 143 -2.76 -23.66 22.99
C PHE A 143 -1.89 -24.44 23.99
N PHE A 144 -0.56 -24.36 23.90
CA PHE A 144 0.34 -25.02 24.86
C PHE A 144 0.22 -24.46 26.28
N TYR A 145 0.04 -23.15 26.43
CA TYR A 145 -0.22 -22.53 27.75
C TYR A 145 -1.55 -22.94 28.37
N SER A 146 -2.56 -23.30 27.56
CA SER A 146 -3.86 -23.77 28.07
C SER A 146 -3.85 -25.24 28.52
N LEU A 147 -2.77 -25.97 28.19
CA LEU A 147 -2.57 -27.39 28.55
C LEU A 147 -1.66 -27.58 29.76
N LEU A 148 -0.97 -26.53 30.20
CA LEU A 148 -0.14 -26.47 31.42
C LEU A 148 -0.93 -25.89 32.60
#